data_AF-A0A0Q4DQF9-F1
#
_entry.id   AF-A0A0Q4DQF9-F1
#
_cell.length_a   1.000
_cell.length_b   1.000
_cell.length_c   1.000
_cell.angle_alpha   90.00
_cell.angle_beta   90.00
_cell.angle_gamma   90.00
#
_symmetry.space_group_name_H-M   'P 1'
#
loop_
_entity.id
_entity.type
_entity.pdbx_description
1 polymer ?
#
loop_
_entity_poly.entity_id
_entity_poly.type
_entity_poly.pdbx_seq_one_letter_code
_entity_poly.pdbx_strand_id
1 'polypeptide(L)'
;MKARTFQSHRDGAPHSTLDAAMFAREIAAALAAEFGDRPHKVKEVARITGCSERTVKNWFQARNGPSGECLITLMRHSDQVLRLVLRHADRDDLLRVIDVSEAKARLAEAVTTLDGLLDGREEGFRGI
;
A
#
# COMPACT_ATOMS: atom_id res chain seq x y z
N MET A 1 31.38 -36.49 -22.97
CA MET A 1 30.13 -35.90 -22.42
C MET A 1 30.00 -34.47 -22.92
N LYS A 2 28.98 -34.14 -23.71
CA LYS A 2 28.71 -32.76 -24.16
C LYS A 2 27.81 -32.08 -23.13
N ALA A 3 28.28 -30.98 -22.54
CA ALA A 3 27.46 -30.14 -21.67
C ALA A 3 26.35 -29.50 -22.51
N ARG A 4 25.09 -29.78 -22.16
CA ARG A 4 23.92 -29.10 -22.72
C ARG A 4 23.84 -27.72 -22.08
N THR A 5 24.14 -26.69 -22.85
CA THR A 5 23.87 -25.30 -22.49
C THR A 5 22.37 -25.11 -22.30
N PHE A 6 21.94 -24.83 -21.08
CA PHE A 6 20.59 -24.35 -20.78
C PHE A 6 20.47 -22.92 -21.33
N GLN A 7 19.92 -22.76 -22.53
CA GLN A 7 19.47 -21.46 -23.01
C GLN A 7 18.16 -21.13 -22.30
N SER A 8 18.20 -20.22 -21.32
CA SER A 8 16.99 -19.63 -20.76
C SER A 8 16.35 -18.76 -21.84
N HIS A 9 15.26 -19.24 -22.45
CA HIS A 9 14.39 -18.43 -23.27
C HIS A 9 13.65 -17.46 -22.33
N ARG A 10 14.27 -16.32 -22.01
CA ARG A 10 13.59 -15.21 -21.35
C ARG A 10 12.94 -14.37 -22.43
N ASP A 11 11.63 -14.55 -22.61
CA ASP A 11 10.80 -13.65 -23.39
C ASP A 11 10.83 -12.27 -22.73
N GLY A 12 11.68 -11.41 -23.26
CA GLY A 12 11.88 -10.04 -22.79
C GLY A 12 10.74 -9.14 -23.22
N ALA A 13 9.63 -9.15 -22.49
CA ALA A 13 8.87 -7.92 -22.33
C ALA A 13 9.81 -6.88 -21.68
N PRO A 14 9.86 -5.63 -22.14
CA PRO A 14 10.67 -4.63 -21.45
C PRO A 14 10.14 -4.53 -20.03
N HIS A 15 10.93 -4.99 -19.07
CA HIS A 15 10.66 -4.75 -17.67
C HIS A 15 10.79 -3.25 -17.57
N SER A 16 9.68 -2.52 -17.47
CA SER A 16 9.68 -1.07 -17.40
C SER A 16 10.54 -0.70 -16.20
N THR A 17 11.79 -0.36 -16.49
CA THR A 17 12.78 -0.07 -15.46
C THR A 17 12.31 1.19 -14.78
N LEU A 18 12.02 1.11 -13.49
CA LEU A 18 11.49 2.22 -12.72
C LEU A 18 12.52 3.36 -12.76
N ASP A 19 12.27 4.38 -13.58
CA ASP A 19 13.07 5.59 -13.60
C ASP A 19 12.61 6.58 -12.52
N ALA A 20 13.38 7.64 -12.31
CA ALA A 20 13.10 8.61 -11.26
C ALA A 20 11.75 9.36 -11.46
N ALA A 21 11.32 9.57 -12.71
CA ALA A 21 10.10 10.29 -13.02
C ALA A 21 8.86 9.40 -12.79
N MET A 22 8.94 8.13 -13.20
CA MET A 22 7.94 7.11 -12.90
C MET A 22 7.85 6.91 -11.39
N PHE A 23 8.98 6.77 -10.68
CA PHE A 23 8.99 6.64 -9.24
C PHE A 23 8.31 7.82 -8.54
N ALA A 24 8.62 9.06 -8.93
CA ALA A 24 7.97 10.24 -8.37
C ALA A 24 6.45 10.25 -8.60
N ARG A 25 5.98 9.83 -9.78
CA ARG A 25 4.55 9.75 -10.11
C ARG A 25 3.83 8.69 -9.30
N GLU A 26 4.42 7.49 -9.19
CA GLU A 26 3.83 6.39 -8.43
C GLU A 26 3.76 6.76 -6.94
N ILE A 27 4.82 7.37 -6.38
CA ILE A 27 4.79 7.87 -5.00
C ILE A 27 3.71 8.94 -4.81
N ALA A 28 3.57 9.89 -5.74
CA ALA A 28 2.52 10.89 -5.67
C ALA A 28 1.12 10.25 -5.64
N ALA A 29 0.89 9.23 -6.46
CA ALA A 29 -0.36 8.48 -6.50
C ALA A 29 -0.62 7.72 -5.18
N ALA A 30 0.40 7.03 -4.64
CA ALA A 30 0.30 6.34 -3.36
C ALA A 30 0.00 7.31 -2.20
N LEU A 31 0.67 8.47 -2.15
CA LEU A 31 0.42 9.50 -1.17
C LEU A 31 -0.98 10.10 -1.30
N ALA A 32 -1.47 10.29 -2.53
CA ALA A 32 -2.83 10.76 -2.76
C ALA A 32 -3.88 9.73 -2.32
N ALA A 33 -3.64 8.44 -2.55
CA ALA A 33 -4.54 7.39 -2.09
C ALA A 33 -4.61 7.27 -0.56
N GLU A 34 -3.47 7.42 0.12
CA GLU A 34 -3.38 7.26 1.58
C GLU A 34 -3.82 8.52 2.37
N PHE A 35 -3.40 9.69 1.90
CA PHE A 35 -3.53 10.95 2.63
C PHE A 35 -4.40 11.98 1.90
N GLY A 36 -4.88 11.69 0.69
CA GLY A 36 -5.50 12.66 -0.22
C GLY A 36 -6.67 13.45 0.37
N ASP A 37 -7.50 12.78 1.17
CA ASP A 37 -8.71 13.36 1.76
C ASP A 37 -8.44 14.13 3.06
N ARG A 38 -7.20 14.13 3.55
CA ARG A 38 -6.84 14.81 4.80
C ARG A 38 -6.59 16.31 4.53
N PRO A 39 -7.27 17.24 5.25
CA PRO A 39 -7.13 18.68 5.05
C PRO A 39 -5.69 19.21 5.19
N HIS A 40 -4.86 18.54 5.98
CA HIS A 40 -3.48 18.93 6.27
C HIS A 40 -2.45 17.87 5.84
N LYS A 41 -2.74 17.10 4.79
CA LYS A 41 -1.89 15.99 4.31
C LYS A 41 -0.41 16.33 4.15
N VAL A 42 -0.08 17.50 3.60
CA VAL A 42 1.32 17.93 3.43
C VAL A 42 2.02 18.12 4.79
N LYS A 43 1.36 18.80 5.73
CA LYS A 43 1.90 19.05 7.06
C LYS A 43 2.02 17.76 7.87
N GLU A 44 1.04 16.87 7.73
CA GLU A 44 1.06 15.57 8.38
C GLU A 44 2.23 14.71 7.87
N VAL A 45 2.38 14.59 6.55
CA VAL A 45 3.48 13.83 5.93
C VAL A 45 4.84 14.45 6.27
N ALA A 46 4.94 15.78 6.30
CA ALA A 46 6.15 16.48 6.73
C ALA A 46 6.50 16.16 8.20
N ARG A 47 5.50 16.14 9.08
CA ARG A 47 5.68 15.79 10.49
C ARG A 47 6.17 14.35 10.68
N ILE A 48 5.59 13.37 9.97
CA ILE A 48 6.01 11.96 10.13
C ILE A 48 7.37 11.68 9.51
N THR A 49 7.72 12.34 8.41
CA THR A 49 9.01 12.11 7.72
C THR A 49 10.14 12.98 8.24
N GLY A 50 9.83 14.07 8.95
CA GLY A 50 10.80 15.11 9.32
C GLY A 50 11.28 15.96 8.13
N CYS A 51 10.76 15.70 6.92
CA CYS A 51 11.14 16.37 5.69
C CYS A 51 10.30 17.68 5.55
N SER A 52 10.82 18.72 4.90
CA SER A 52 10.12 20.04 4.85
C SER A 52 8.78 19.96 4.10
N GLU A 53 7.80 20.82 4.45
CA GLU A 53 6.52 20.88 3.72
C GLU A 53 6.71 21.16 2.21
N ARG A 54 7.73 21.94 1.83
CA ARG A 54 8.08 22.16 0.42
C ARG A 54 8.52 20.87 -0.25
N THR A 55 9.37 20.08 0.40
CA THR A 55 9.84 18.79 -0.11
C THR A 55 8.66 17.83 -0.28
N VAL A 56 7.81 17.72 0.74
CA VAL A 56 6.62 16.87 0.70
C VAL A 56 5.64 17.30 -0.38
N LYS A 57 5.42 18.62 -0.53
CA LYS A 57 4.58 19.16 -1.60
C LYS A 57 5.12 18.79 -2.98
N ASN A 58 6.44 18.77 -3.16
CA ASN A 58 7.05 18.33 -4.42
C ASN A 58 6.77 16.84 -4.69
N TRP A 59 6.76 15.98 -3.66
CA TRP A 59 6.38 14.57 -3.80
C TRP A 59 4.91 14.41 -4.21
N PHE A 60 3.98 15.09 -3.54
CA PHE A 60 2.56 15.09 -3.94
C PHE A 60 2.33 15.60 -5.37
N GLN A 61 3.23 16.44 -5.88
CA GLN A 61 3.18 16.98 -7.25
C GLN A 61 4.02 16.17 -8.24
N ALA A 62 4.59 15.03 -7.83
CA ALA A 62 5.49 14.21 -8.64
C ALA A 62 6.69 14.97 -9.24
N ARG A 63 7.13 16.08 -8.62
CA ARG A 63 8.29 16.86 -9.09
C ARG A 63 9.61 16.14 -8.81
N ASN A 64 9.67 15.42 -7.70
CA ASN A 64 10.77 14.54 -7.31
C ASN A 64 10.24 13.42 -6.39
N GLY A 65 11.02 12.36 -6.24
CA GLY A 65 10.75 11.29 -5.26
C GLY A 65 11.33 11.60 -3.88
N PRO A 66 10.92 10.86 -2.84
CA PRO A 66 11.55 10.88 -1.53
C PRO A 66 12.98 10.31 -1.60
N SER A 67 13.83 10.70 -0.65
CA SER A 67 15.10 9.98 -0.41
C SER A 67 14.80 8.57 0.14
N GLY A 68 15.82 7.71 0.20
CA GLY A 68 15.67 6.37 0.77
C GLY A 68 15.15 6.41 2.21
N GLU A 69 15.65 7.34 3.03
CA GLU A 69 15.22 7.51 4.42
C GLU A 69 13.78 8.02 4.53
N CYS A 70 13.41 9.07 3.78
CA CYS A 70 12.01 9.53 3.80
C CYS A 70 11.08 8.40 3.24
N LEU A 71 11.52 7.59 2.26
CA LEU A 71 10.75 6.46 1.71
C LEU A 71 10.49 5.36 2.75
N ILE A 72 11.52 4.93 3.49
CA ILE A 72 11.37 3.93 4.55
C ILE A 72 10.38 4.42 5.61
N THR A 73 10.46 5.70 5.98
CA THR A 73 9.52 6.30 6.93
C THR A 73 8.11 6.34 6.37
N LEU A 74 7.92 6.66 5.08
CA LEU A 74 6.61 6.59 4.43
C LEU A 74 6.05 5.17 4.42
N MET A 75 6.85 4.15 4.11
CA MET A 75 6.42 2.74 4.12
C MET A 75 5.96 2.28 5.51
N ARG A 76 6.48 2.86 6.58
CA ARG A 76 6.04 2.56 7.96
C ARG A 76 4.66 3.11 8.28
N HIS A 77 4.23 4.16 7.58
CA HIS A 77 3.02 4.91 7.89
C HIS A 77 1.98 4.91 6.76
N SER A 78 2.28 4.27 5.64
CA SER A 78 1.40 4.16 4.48
C SER A 78 1.51 2.78 3.86
N ASP A 79 0.40 2.05 3.95
CA ASP A 79 0.25 0.76 3.28
C ASP A 79 0.29 0.93 1.76
N GLN A 80 -0.23 2.04 1.23
CA GLN A 80 -0.17 2.34 -0.20
C GLN A 80 1.27 2.48 -0.70
N VAL A 81 2.14 3.16 0.05
CA VAL A 81 3.56 3.29 -0.31
C VAL A 81 4.30 1.95 -0.16
N LEU A 82 4.03 1.19 0.91
CA LEU A 82 4.59 -0.16 1.07
C LEU A 82 4.21 -1.07 -0.11
N ARG A 83 2.93 -1.09 -0.49
CA ARG A 83 2.43 -1.92 -1.58
C ARG A 83 3.05 -1.56 -2.93
N LEU A 84 3.23 -0.27 -3.20
CA LEU A 84 3.95 0.22 -4.38
C LEU A 84 5.36 -0.34 -4.44
N VAL A 85 6.12 -0.22 -3.35
CA VAL A 85 7.52 -0.69 -3.32
C VAL A 85 7.60 -2.20 -3.51
N LEU A 86 6.73 -2.98 -2.86
CA LEU A 86 6.70 -4.44 -3.03
C LEU A 86 6.40 -4.85 -4.47
N ARG A 87 5.45 -4.17 -5.14
CA ARG A 87 5.13 -4.42 -6.55
C ARG A 87 6.33 -4.16 -7.45
N HIS A 88 6.99 -3.01 -7.27
CA HIS A 88 8.16 -2.67 -8.08
C HIS A 88 9.42 -3.47 -7.73
N ALA A 89 9.45 -4.10 -6.57
CA ALA A 89 10.48 -5.06 -6.17
C ALA A 89 10.19 -6.50 -6.65
N ASP A 90 9.16 -6.72 -7.47
CA ASP A 90 8.72 -8.04 -7.94
C ASP A 90 8.38 -9.00 -6.78
N ARG A 91 7.81 -8.44 -5.71
CA ARG A 91 7.38 -9.15 -4.49
C ARG A 91 5.86 -9.25 -4.38
N ASP A 92 5.20 -9.54 -5.49
CA ASP A 92 3.74 -9.76 -5.54
C ASP A 92 3.29 -10.94 -4.67
N ASP A 93 4.19 -11.87 -4.35
CA ASP A 93 3.95 -12.94 -3.39
C ASP A 93 3.53 -12.40 -2.02
N LEU A 94 4.21 -11.35 -1.54
CA LEU A 94 3.90 -10.72 -0.25
C LEU A 94 2.60 -9.92 -0.30
N LEU A 95 2.32 -9.24 -1.42
CA LEU A 95 1.06 -8.52 -1.63
C LEU A 95 -0.14 -9.45 -1.52
N ARG A 96 -0.08 -10.63 -2.16
CA ARG A 96 -1.14 -11.64 -2.08
C ARG A 96 -1.41 -12.09 -0.66
N VAL A 97 -0.36 -12.28 0.15
CA VAL A 97 -0.52 -12.68 1.56
C VAL A 97 -1.20 -11.57 2.37
N ILE A 98 -0.82 -10.30 2.15
CA ILE A 98 -1.45 -9.16 2.81
C ILE A 98 -2.93 -9.08 2.42
N ASP A 99 -3.25 -9.15 1.13
CA ASP A 99 -4.62 -9.01 0.64
C ASP A 99 -5.54 -10.12 1.13
N VAL A 100 -5.06 -11.38 1.16
CA VAL A 100 -5.83 -12.50 1.73
C VAL A 100 -6.05 -12.32 3.23
N SER A 101 -5.05 -11.85 3.96
CA SER A 101 -5.17 -11.64 5.40
C SER A 101 -6.16 -10.52 5.72
N GLU A 102 -6.13 -9.43 4.95
CA GLU A 102 -7.07 -8.32 5.07
C GLU A 102 -8.50 -8.75 4.71
N ALA A 103 -8.68 -9.53 3.63
CA ALA A 103 -9.98 -10.08 3.25
C ALA A 103 -10.56 -10.99 4.35
N LYS A 104 -9.72 -11.84 4.97
CA LYS A 104 -10.13 -12.68 6.11
C LYS A 104 -10.55 -11.85 7.31
N ALA A 105 -9.82 -10.79 7.64
CA ALA A 105 -10.15 -9.91 8.76
C ALA A 105 -11.51 -9.22 8.55
N ARG A 106 -11.74 -8.66 7.35
CA ARG A 106 -13.03 -8.04 6.99
C ARG A 106 -14.19 -9.03 7.03
N LEU A 107 -13.97 -10.26 6.58
CA LEU A 107 -14.98 -11.32 6.66
C LEU A 107 -15.31 -11.68 8.11
N ALA A 108 -14.29 -11.82 8.97
CA ALA A 108 -14.49 -12.11 10.38
C ALA A 108 -15.32 -11.00 11.08
N GLU A 109 -14.98 -9.72 10.81
CA GLU A 109 -15.73 -8.57 11.33
C GLU A 109 -17.19 -8.55 10.86
N ALA A 110 -17.42 -8.84 9.57
CA ALA A 110 -18.77 -8.94 9.02
C ALA A 110 -19.59 -10.06 9.69
N VAL A 111 -18.99 -11.23 9.93
CA VAL A 111 -19.64 -12.34 10.64
C VAL A 111 -19.99 -11.94 12.07
N THR A 112 -19.05 -11.33 12.82
CA THR A 112 -19.32 -10.84 14.18
C THR A 112 -20.46 -9.81 14.21
N THR A 113 -20.55 -8.96 13.19
CA THR A 113 -21.65 -7.99 13.06
C THR A 113 -22.99 -8.71 12.86
N LEU A 114 -23.03 -9.76 12.02
CA LEU A 114 -24.25 -10.54 11.78
C LEU A 114 -24.69 -11.31 13.03
N ASP A 115 -23.76 -11.92 13.76
CA ASP A 115 -24.05 -12.64 15.00
C ASP A 115 -24.70 -11.70 16.04
N GLY A 116 -24.13 -10.51 16.22
CA GLY A 116 -24.70 -9.50 17.12
C GLY A 116 -26.11 -9.02 16.72
N LEU A 117 -26.43 -9.00 15.42
CA LEU A 117 -27.79 -8.69 14.94
C LEU A 117 -28.78 -9.85 15.19
N LEU A 118 -28.31 -11.09 15.19
CA LEU A 118 -29.14 -12.26 15.46
C LEU A 118 -29.44 -12.39 16.97
N ASP A 119 -28.46 -12.13 17.82
CA ASP A 119 -28.60 -12.21 19.28
C ASP A 119 -29.52 -11.11 19.85
N GLY A 120 -29.62 -9.95 19.19
CA GLY A 120 -30.49 -8.83 19.60
C GLY A 120 -32.00 -9.04 19.44
N ARG A 121 -32.48 -10.24 19.06
CA ARG A 121 -33.92 -10.54 18.87
C ARG A 121 -34.58 -11.39 19.97
N GLU A 122 -33.89 -11.73 21.06
CA GLU A 122 -34.45 -12.61 22.11
C GLU A 122 -34.99 -11.90 23.37
N GLU A 123 -34.75 -10.60 23.59
CA GLU A 123 -35.17 -9.91 24.83
C GLU A 123 -36.56 -9.23 24.79
N GLY A 124 -37.43 -9.59 23.84
CA GLY A 124 -38.72 -8.92 23.63
C GLY A 124 -39.98 -9.65 24.14
N PHE A 125 -39.89 -10.88 24.63
CA PHE A 125 -41.07 -11.69 24.93
C PHE A 125 -40.92 -12.52 26.21
N ARG A 126 -40.82 -11.85 27.36
CA ARG A 126 -41.17 -12.48 28.63
C ARG A 126 -41.67 -11.44 29.63
N GLY A 127 -42.98 -11.42 29.84
CA GLY A 127 -43.61 -10.59 30.86
C GLY A 127 -45.05 -10.26 30.54
N ILE A 128 -45.92 -11.27 30.63
CA ILE A 128 -47.36 -11.12 30.83
C ILE A 128 -47.58 -10.78 32.30
#